data_AF-A0A6G1D7N6-F1
#
_entry.id   AF-A0A6G1D7N6-F1
#
_cell.length_a   1.000
_cell.length_b   1.000
_cell.length_c   1.000
_cell.angle_alpha   90.00
_cell.angle_beta   90.00
_cell.angle_gamma   90.00
#
_symmetry.space_group_name_H-M   'P 1'
#
loop_
_entity.id
_entity.type
_entity.pdbx_description
1 polymer ?
#
loop_
_entity_poly.entity_id
_entity_poly.type
_entity_poly.pdbx_seq_one_letter_code
_entity_poly.pdbx_strand_id
1 'polypeptide(L)'
;MRCSPAAKVTEAAACPPLHLPGRCSPAAEVTEAALHHQRQLLLGGCRCLVSAWPGSFYEHIFSADSLDYVVSSSSLHFLSRAPADAMNEGRMYVSAGRPARVLDAYRVQFQGDFRLFLACRAEEVRHGGLLLLTFVARREAVPSAHDCHLWDLLAAAVEGMAAEGLVDARRLDSFDAPYYGPCPEELTEAIRKEGFFEVRRMELFEIKDD
;
A
#
# COMPACT_ATOMS: atom_id res chain seq x y z
N MET A 1 6.91 -47.01 46.05
CA MET A 1 5.88 -46.42 45.16
C MET A 1 6.06 -44.90 45.16
N ARG A 2 6.15 -44.31 43.96
CA ARG A 2 5.81 -42.90 43.58
C ARG A 2 6.56 -41.78 44.32
N CYS A 3 7.55 -41.15 43.69
CA CYS A 3 7.49 -40.03 42.71
C CYS A 3 7.86 -38.69 43.40
N SER A 4 9.03 -38.16 42.99
CA SER A 4 9.45 -36.74 43.04
C SER A 4 8.62 -35.90 42.03
N PRO A 5 8.91 -34.61 41.73
CA PRO A 5 9.38 -33.43 42.50
C PRO A 5 8.58 -32.14 42.08
N ALA A 6 8.91 -30.94 42.59
CA ALA A 6 8.75 -29.65 41.88
C ALA A 6 9.30 -28.50 42.73
N ALA A 7 10.41 -27.86 42.37
CA ALA A 7 10.57 -26.82 41.34
C ALA A 7 10.29 -25.41 41.88
N LYS A 8 11.37 -24.64 42.08
CA LYS A 8 11.34 -23.19 42.26
C LYS A 8 10.84 -22.56 40.96
N VAL A 9 9.77 -21.79 41.05
CA VAL A 9 9.27 -20.95 39.96
C VAL A 9 10.25 -19.80 39.76
N THR A 10 10.99 -19.84 38.67
CA THR A 10 11.68 -18.69 38.10
C THR A 10 10.64 -17.74 37.51
N GLU A 11 10.72 -16.49 37.93
CA GLU A 11 9.97 -15.33 37.46
C GLU A 11 10.08 -15.23 35.93
N ALA A 12 8.96 -15.42 35.24
CA ALA A 12 8.88 -15.25 33.79
C ALA A 12 8.99 -13.76 33.46
N ALA A 13 10.00 -13.39 32.68
CA ALA A 13 10.15 -12.06 32.13
C ALA A 13 8.84 -11.65 31.42
N ALA A 14 8.25 -10.53 31.84
CA ALA A 14 7.06 -9.98 31.23
C ALA A 14 7.34 -9.65 29.75
N CYS A 15 6.58 -10.26 28.85
CA CYS A 15 6.63 -9.92 27.43
C CYS A 15 6.24 -8.44 27.25
N PRO A 16 7.04 -7.61 26.57
CA PRO A 16 6.68 -6.21 26.34
C PRO A 16 5.36 -6.13 25.54
N PRO A 17 4.52 -5.12 25.79
CA PRO A 17 3.25 -4.99 25.09
C PRO A 17 3.48 -4.74 23.60
N LEU A 18 2.80 -5.51 22.75
CA LEU A 18 2.81 -5.32 21.31
C LEU A 18 1.86 -4.16 20.97
N HIS A 19 2.37 -3.15 20.27
CA HIS A 19 1.58 -2.06 19.73
C HIS A 19 1.31 -2.29 18.24
N LEU A 20 0.03 -2.31 17.85
CA LEU A 20 -0.39 -2.50 16.46
C LEU A 20 -1.17 -1.26 15.98
N PRO A 21 -0.50 -0.32 15.29
CA PRO A 21 -1.20 0.75 14.62
C PRO A 21 -1.88 0.25 13.33
N GLY A 22 -3.17 0.55 13.15
CA GLY A 22 -3.93 0.22 11.93
C GLY A 22 -4.34 1.47 11.14
N ARG A 23 -4.48 1.36 9.81
CA ARG A 23 -4.88 2.49 8.95
C ARG A 23 -5.59 2.12 7.64
N CYS A 24 -6.36 3.08 7.13
CA CYS A 24 -7.01 3.14 5.82
C CYS A 24 -6.89 4.58 5.26
N SER A 25 -6.89 4.73 3.91
CA SER A 25 -6.96 6.04 3.23
C SER A 25 -8.24 6.79 3.64
N PRO A 26 -8.31 8.13 3.64
CA PRO A 26 -9.54 8.87 3.95
C PRO A 26 -10.75 8.49 3.08
N ALA A 27 -10.52 7.89 1.90
CA ALA A 27 -11.55 7.37 1.00
C ALA A 27 -11.97 5.91 1.29
N ALA A 28 -11.21 5.18 2.10
CA ALA A 28 -11.60 3.89 2.66
C ALA A 28 -12.17 4.16 4.05
N GLU A 29 -13.47 3.97 4.22
CA GLU A 29 -14.24 4.25 5.44
C GLU A 29 -13.43 4.07 6.74
N VAL A 30 -12.92 5.19 7.28
CA VAL A 30 -12.73 5.35 8.71
C VAL A 30 -13.90 6.20 9.19
N THR A 31 -15.10 5.62 9.14
CA THR A 31 -16.29 6.22 9.75
C THR A 31 -16.14 6.12 11.27
N GLU A 32 -15.96 7.30 11.87
CA GLU A 32 -16.12 7.65 13.28
C GLU A 32 -15.18 7.03 14.34
N ALA A 33 -14.65 7.92 15.18
CA ALA A 33 -13.92 7.71 16.44
C ALA A 33 -12.42 7.38 16.37
N ALA A 34 -11.61 8.27 15.76
CA ALA A 34 -10.16 8.30 15.97
C ALA A 34 -9.71 9.54 16.75
N LEU A 35 -10.31 9.78 17.92
CA LEU A 35 -9.68 10.53 19.00
C LEU A 35 -8.94 9.51 19.87
N HIS A 36 -7.61 9.35 19.69
CA HIS A 36 -6.69 8.62 20.57
C HIS A 36 -7.30 7.43 21.34
N HIS A 37 -8.00 6.51 20.65
CA HIS A 37 -8.64 5.40 21.33
C HIS A 37 -7.68 4.21 21.37
N GLN A 38 -6.90 4.14 22.45
CA GLN A 38 -6.04 3.00 22.73
C GLN A 38 -6.89 1.88 23.32
N ARG A 39 -7.11 0.80 22.56
CA ARG A 39 -7.86 -0.37 23.05
C ARG A 39 -6.88 -1.44 23.51
N GLN A 40 -7.01 -1.87 24.75
CA GLN A 40 -6.25 -3.01 25.27
C GLN A 40 -6.96 -4.32 24.96
N LEU A 41 -6.25 -5.23 24.30
CA LEU A 41 -6.70 -6.57 23.97
C LEU A 41 -5.77 -7.60 24.61
N LEU A 42 -6.29 -8.78 24.92
CA LEU A 42 -5.50 -9.95 25.29
C LEU A 42 -5.47 -10.90 24.10
N LEU A 43 -4.33 -10.95 23.41
CA LEU A 43 -4.11 -11.84 22.27
C LEU A 43 -3.04 -12.85 22.68
N GLY A 44 -3.40 -14.14 22.74
CA GLY A 44 -2.47 -15.21 23.08
C GLY A 44 -1.78 -15.05 24.45
N GLY A 45 -2.43 -14.40 25.43
CA GLY A 45 -1.85 -14.13 26.75
C GLY A 45 -0.96 -12.89 26.85
N CYS A 46 -0.70 -12.20 25.73
CA CYS A 46 0.03 -10.93 25.70
C CYS A 46 -0.93 -9.74 25.74
N ARG A 47 -0.52 -8.66 26.41
CA ARG A 47 -1.23 -7.38 26.39
C ARG A 47 -0.92 -6.68 25.07
N CYS A 48 -1.95 -6.44 24.26
CA CYS A 48 -1.86 -5.73 22.99
C CYS A 48 -2.57 -4.38 23.10
N LEU A 49 -1.96 -3.32 22.60
CA LEU A 49 -2.53 -1.98 22.57
C LEU A 49 -2.73 -1.57 21.12
N VAL A 50 -3.98 -1.38 20.72
CA VAL A 50 -4.36 -1.02 19.35
C VAL A 50 -4.68 0.46 19.30
N SER A 51 -4.18 1.15 18.28
CA SER A 51 -4.42 2.58 18.05
C SER A 51 -4.62 2.86 16.56
N ALA A 52 -5.37 3.91 16.25
CA ALA A 52 -5.65 4.34 14.88
C ALA A 52 -5.12 5.77 14.67
N TRP A 53 -4.54 6.01 13.50
CA TRP A 53 -3.94 7.30 13.14
C TRP A 53 -4.49 7.75 11.77
N PRO A 54 -5.17 8.90 11.65
CA PRO A 54 -5.70 9.37 10.37
C PRO A 54 -4.63 9.98 9.45
N GLY A 55 -4.91 10.10 8.15
CA GLY A 55 -4.10 10.83 7.14
C GLY A 55 -3.61 10.00 5.93
N SER A 56 -2.64 10.50 5.16
CA SER A 56 -2.00 9.77 4.05
C SER A 56 -0.76 9.00 4.49
N PHE A 57 -0.47 7.82 3.91
CA PHE A 57 0.77 7.07 4.24
C PHE A 57 1.98 7.58 3.45
N TYR A 58 1.76 8.53 2.54
CA TYR A 58 2.79 9.31 1.88
C TYR A 58 3.27 10.51 2.72
N GLU A 59 2.86 10.58 3.98
CA GLU A 59 3.20 11.62 4.94
C GLU A 59 3.84 11.00 6.19
N HIS A 60 4.49 11.85 6.98
CA HIS A 60 5.03 11.52 8.30
C HIS A 60 3.90 11.47 9.33
N ILE A 61 3.77 10.35 10.05
CA ILE A 61 2.65 10.03 10.93
C ILE A 61 3.15 9.75 12.34
N PHE A 62 4.22 8.97 12.47
CA PHE A 62 4.71 8.48 13.74
C PHE A 62 5.95 9.24 14.20
N SER A 63 6.29 9.15 15.47
CA SER A 63 7.54 9.73 15.96
C SER A 63 8.73 8.96 15.40
N ALA A 64 9.90 9.59 15.32
CA ALA A 64 11.12 8.90 14.91
C ALA A 64 11.42 7.68 15.81
N ASP A 65 11.95 6.61 15.21
CA ASP A 65 12.35 5.36 15.88
C ASP A 65 11.23 4.64 16.68
N SER A 66 9.96 4.95 16.41
CA SER A 66 8.84 4.43 17.19
C SER A 66 8.29 3.08 16.70
N LEU A 67 8.57 2.70 15.45
CA LEU A 67 8.04 1.48 14.84
C LEU A 67 9.09 0.37 14.75
N ASP A 68 8.73 -0.85 15.19
CA ASP A 68 9.51 -2.08 14.96
C ASP A 68 9.29 -2.66 13.56
N TYR A 69 8.02 -2.69 13.13
CA TYR A 69 7.58 -3.32 11.90
C TYR A 69 6.52 -2.44 11.24
N VAL A 70 6.59 -2.34 9.91
CA VAL A 70 5.54 -1.73 9.09
C VAL A 70 5.02 -2.79 8.15
N VAL A 71 3.71 -3.04 8.20
CA VAL A 71 3.02 -3.96 7.29
C VAL A 71 2.05 -3.16 6.45
N SER A 72 2.15 -3.28 5.13
CA SER A 72 1.20 -2.70 4.18
C SER A 72 0.78 -3.77 3.19
N SER A 73 -0.52 -4.00 3.08
CA SER A 73 -1.09 -4.97 2.15
C SER A 73 -2.11 -4.26 1.25
N SER A 74 -2.01 -4.51 -0.06
CA SER A 74 -2.91 -4.01 -1.11
C SER A 74 -3.21 -2.51 -1.03
N SER A 75 -2.19 -1.69 -0.74
CA SER A 75 -2.37 -0.24 -0.57
C SER A 75 -1.44 0.61 -1.45
N LEU A 76 -0.18 0.20 -1.63
CA LEU A 76 0.84 1.02 -2.30
C LEU A 76 0.69 1.13 -3.83
N HIS A 77 -0.28 0.41 -4.41
CA HIS A 77 -0.68 0.61 -5.80
C HIS A 77 -1.64 1.80 -5.97
N PHE A 78 -2.18 2.37 -4.89
CA PHE A 78 -2.94 3.61 -4.94
C PHE A 78 -2.02 4.81 -4.85
N LEU A 79 -2.08 5.70 -5.83
CA LEU A 79 -1.27 6.91 -5.90
C LEU A 79 -1.84 7.99 -4.98
N SER A 80 -1.00 8.95 -4.60
CA SER A 80 -1.44 10.12 -3.81
C SER A 80 -2.41 11.01 -4.59
N ARG A 81 -2.31 10.97 -5.92
CA ARG A 81 -3.14 11.72 -6.87
C ARG A 81 -3.10 11.06 -8.25
N ALA A 82 -4.04 11.41 -9.11
CA ALA A 82 -3.97 11.05 -10.52
C ALA A 82 -2.74 11.76 -11.17
N PRO A 83 -2.05 11.11 -12.12
CA PRO A 83 -0.92 11.75 -12.80
C PRO A 83 -1.38 13.01 -13.55
N ALA A 84 -0.62 14.09 -13.41
CA ALA A 84 -0.84 15.29 -14.20
C ALA A 84 -0.50 15.02 -15.67
N ASP A 85 -1.25 15.64 -16.58
CA ASP A 85 -0.94 15.68 -18.02
C ASP A 85 -0.82 14.32 -18.73
N ALA A 86 -1.45 13.26 -18.21
CA ALA A 86 -1.48 11.96 -18.86
C ALA A 86 -2.14 12.03 -20.26
N MET A 87 -3.11 12.96 -20.45
CA MET A 87 -3.87 13.13 -21.70
C MET A 87 -4.40 11.79 -22.22
N ASN A 88 -5.16 11.10 -21.37
CA ASN A 88 -5.61 9.72 -21.58
C ASN A 88 -7.02 9.65 -22.19
N GLU A 89 -7.20 10.29 -23.35
CA GLU A 89 -8.48 10.38 -24.04
C GLU A 89 -9.17 9.00 -24.19
N GLY A 90 -10.43 8.92 -23.77
CA GLY A 90 -11.26 7.71 -23.83
C GLY A 90 -10.81 6.55 -22.93
N ARG A 91 -9.93 6.78 -21.94
CA ARG A 91 -9.46 5.75 -21.01
C ARG A 91 -9.39 6.30 -19.59
N MET A 92 -9.43 5.39 -18.63
CA MET A 92 -9.37 5.71 -17.20
C MET A 92 -8.02 5.37 -16.55
N TYR A 93 -7.13 4.69 -17.28
CA TYR A 93 -5.84 4.19 -16.78
C TYR A 93 -4.92 3.87 -17.96
N VAL A 94 -3.68 3.46 -17.68
CA VAL A 94 -2.77 2.87 -18.66
C VAL A 94 -3.46 1.68 -19.35
N SER A 95 -3.31 1.61 -20.67
CA SER A 95 -3.88 0.52 -21.49
C SER A 95 -2.82 -0.01 -22.44
N ALA A 96 -2.89 -1.31 -22.75
CA ALA A 96 -1.88 -2.00 -23.54
C ALA A 96 -1.80 -1.45 -24.98
N GLY A 97 -0.59 -1.27 -25.50
CA GLY A 97 -0.35 -0.80 -26.87
C GLY A 97 -0.61 0.70 -27.11
N ARG A 98 -0.83 1.48 -26.04
CA ARG A 98 -1.04 2.94 -26.11
C ARG A 98 0.27 3.73 -25.96
N PRO A 99 0.27 5.06 -26.23
CA PRO A 99 1.49 5.85 -26.24
C PRO A 99 2.24 5.83 -24.91
N ALA A 100 3.57 5.73 -24.96
CA ALA A 100 4.44 5.68 -23.78
C ALA A 100 4.23 6.85 -22.80
N ARG A 101 3.77 8.01 -23.29
CA ARG A 101 3.53 9.22 -22.47
C ARG A 101 2.65 8.97 -21.24
N VAL A 102 1.58 8.18 -21.38
CA VAL A 102 0.63 7.91 -20.30
C VAL A 102 1.32 7.06 -19.23
N LEU A 103 1.96 5.97 -19.68
CA LEU A 103 2.73 5.08 -18.80
C LEU A 103 3.84 5.83 -18.06
N ASP A 104 4.54 6.73 -18.74
CA ASP A 104 5.62 7.52 -18.14
C ASP A 104 5.09 8.50 -17.09
N ALA A 105 3.94 9.16 -17.33
CA ALA A 105 3.31 10.03 -16.35
C ALA A 105 2.93 9.27 -15.06
N TYR A 106 2.32 8.09 -15.23
CA TYR A 106 2.00 7.19 -14.12
C TYR A 106 3.26 6.71 -13.38
N ARG A 107 4.31 6.33 -14.11
CA ARG A 107 5.60 5.93 -13.53
C ARG A 107 6.20 7.06 -12.69
N VAL A 108 6.20 8.28 -13.21
CA VAL A 108 6.74 9.46 -12.49
C VAL A 108 5.99 9.71 -11.19
N GLN A 109 4.65 9.67 -11.23
CA GLN A 109 3.82 9.85 -10.04
C GLN A 109 4.09 8.76 -9.00
N PHE A 110 4.06 7.49 -9.41
CA PHE A 110 4.37 6.35 -8.53
C PHE A 110 5.76 6.47 -7.89
N GLN A 111 6.77 6.78 -8.70
CA GLN A 111 8.14 6.92 -8.23
C GLN A 111 8.27 8.04 -7.18
N GLY A 112 7.56 9.15 -7.34
CA GLY A 112 7.53 10.21 -6.32
C GLY A 112 6.85 9.75 -5.04
N ASP A 113 5.66 9.17 -5.17
CA ASP A 113 4.85 8.71 -4.04
C ASP A 113 5.55 7.61 -3.23
N PHE A 114 6.08 6.60 -3.90
CA PHE A 114 6.75 5.48 -3.23
C PHE A 114 8.04 5.92 -2.53
N ARG A 115 8.77 6.88 -3.11
CA ARG A 115 9.94 7.49 -2.47
C ARG A 115 9.55 8.28 -1.21
N LEU A 116 8.49 9.07 -1.25
CA LEU A 116 7.96 9.74 -0.06
C LEU A 116 7.54 8.75 1.03
N PHE A 117 6.86 7.67 0.65
CA PHE A 117 6.53 6.59 1.59
C PHE A 117 7.78 6.02 2.26
N LEU A 118 8.81 5.66 1.49
CA LEU A 118 10.06 5.12 2.02
C LEU A 118 10.77 6.13 2.93
N ALA A 119 10.89 7.40 2.53
CA ALA A 119 11.52 8.43 3.34
C ALA A 119 10.82 8.60 4.71
N CYS A 120 9.48 8.70 4.72
CA CYS A 120 8.74 8.79 5.98
C CYS A 120 8.92 7.53 6.85
N ARG A 121 8.87 6.34 6.25
CA ARG A 121 9.07 5.10 7.01
C ARG A 121 10.51 4.94 7.52
N ALA A 122 11.50 5.51 6.82
CA ALA A 122 12.90 5.45 7.26
C ALA A 122 13.15 6.22 8.55
N GLU A 123 12.44 7.32 8.78
CA GLU A 123 12.53 8.10 10.02
C GLU A 123 11.75 7.42 11.16
N GLU A 124 10.59 6.85 10.86
CA GLU A 124 9.69 6.28 11.86
C GLU A 124 10.09 4.89 12.35
N VAL A 125 10.77 4.11 11.50
CA VAL A 125 11.18 2.73 11.80
C VAL A 125 12.54 2.74 12.46
N ARG A 126 12.64 2.09 13.62
CA ARG A 126 13.90 1.99 14.36
C ARG A 126 14.96 1.24 13.57
N HIS A 127 16.23 1.49 13.90
CA HIS A 127 17.35 0.69 13.39
C HIS A 127 17.11 -0.82 13.56
N GLY A 128 17.17 -1.55 12.44
CA GLY A 128 16.93 -2.99 12.39
C GLY A 128 15.46 -3.40 12.25
N GLY A 129 14.53 -2.45 12.21
CA GLY A 129 13.12 -2.70 11.93
C GLY A 129 12.88 -3.14 10.48
N LEU A 130 11.68 -3.66 10.19
CA LEU A 130 11.35 -4.25 8.88
C LEU A 130 10.09 -3.65 8.25
N LEU A 131 10.12 -3.52 6.93
CA LEU A 131 8.95 -3.26 6.10
C LEU A 131 8.53 -4.56 5.41
N LEU A 132 7.26 -4.93 5.54
CA LEU A 132 6.61 -5.99 4.81
C LEU A 132 5.51 -5.39 3.94
N LEU A 133 5.75 -5.36 2.63
CA LEU A 133 4.88 -4.69 1.67
C LEU A 133 4.36 -5.70 0.64
N THR A 134 3.04 -5.73 0.46
CA THR A 134 2.37 -6.56 -0.54
C THR A 134 1.36 -5.68 -1.27
N PHE A 135 1.36 -5.64 -2.61
CA PHE A 135 0.41 -4.84 -3.39
C PHE A 135 0.44 -5.30 -4.85
N VAL A 136 -0.56 -4.88 -5.64
CA VAL A 136 -0.61 -5.20 -7.07
C VAL A 136 0.60 -4.62 -7.78
N ALA A 137 1.26 -5.48 -8.55
CA ALA A 137 2.43 -5.17 -9.35
C ALA A 137 2.29 -5.91 -10.69
N ARG A 138 3.06 -5.48 -11.68
CA ARG A 138 3.13 -6.12 -12.99
C ARG A 138 4.48 -6.78 -13.19
N ARG A 139 4.55 -7.78 -14.07
CA ARG A 139 5.79 -8.52 -14.31
C ARG A 139 6.78 -7.75 -15.18
N GLU A 140 6.28 -7.10 -16.22
CA GLU A 140 7.09 -6.47 -17.25
C GLU A 140 7.00 -4.95 -17.20
N ALA A 141 8.04 -4.27 -17.71
CA ALA A 141 8.07 -2.81 -17.78
C ALA A 141 6.93 -2.25 -18.65
N VAL A 142 6.58 -2.96 -19.72
CA VAL A 142 5.45 -2.64 -20.61
C VAL A 142 4.21 -3.39 -20.13
N PRO A 143 3.10 -2.70 -19.81
CA PRO A 143 1.86 -3.33 -19.40
C PRO A 143 1.26 -4.21 -20.50
N SER A 144 0.87 -5.42 -20.11
CA SER A 144 0.06 -6.32 -20.93
C SER A 144 -1.43 -5.97 -20.84
N ALA A 145 -2.24 -6.60 -21.70
CA ALA A 145 -3.70 -6.49 -21.59
C ALA A 145 -4.22 -7.02 -20.24
N HIS A 146 -3.55 -8.03 -19.66
CA HIS A 146 -3.89 -8.53 -18.33
C HIS A 146 -3.61 -7.49 -17.25
N ASP A 147 -2.53 -6.71 -17.34
CA ASP A 147 -2.23 -5.69 -16.32
C ASP A 147 -3.24 -4.52 -16.33
N CYS A 148 -3.91 -4.31 -17.46
CA CYS A 148 -4.84 -3.20 -17.68
C CYS A 148 -6.32 -3.61 -17.59
N HIS A 149 -6.60 -4.92 -17.56
CA HIS A 149 -7.93 -5.48 -17.83
C HIS A 149 -9.06 -4.87 -17.00
N LEU A 150 -8.86 -4.69 -15.69
CA LEU A 150 -9.87 -4.17 -14.78
C LEU A 150 -10.31 -2.76 -15.19
N TRP A 151 -9.35 -1.89 -15.47
CA TRP A 151 -9.60 -0.51 -15.84
C TRP A 151 -10.09 -0.37 -17.28
N ASP A 152 -9.66 -1.25 -18.18
CA ASP A 152 -10.18 -1.29 -19.54
C ASP A 152 -11.66 -1.72 -19.58
N LEU A 153 -12.05 -2.71 -18.76
CA LEU A 153 -13.45 -3.13 -18.61
C LEU A 153 -14.29 -2.02 -17.97
N LEU A 154 -13.76 -1.35 -16.95
CA LEU A 154 -14.47 -0.23 -16.32
C LEU A 154 -14.65 0.93 -17.31
N ALA A 155 -13.63 1.28 -18.08
CA ALA A 155 -13.72 2.31 -19.11
C ALA A 155 -14.79 1.98 -20.17
N ALA A 156 -14.83 0.73 -20.65
CA ALA A 156 -15.84 0.28 -21.60
C ALA A 156 -17.27 0.34 -21.02
N ALA A 157 -17.45 -0.03 -19.74
CA ALA A 157 -18.74 0.08 -19.07
C ALA A 157 -19.19 1.54 -18.93
N VAL A 158 -18.27 2.45 -18.55
CA VAL A 158 -18.56 3.88 -18.44
C VAL A 158 -18.85 4.51 -19.81
N GLU A 159 -18.14 4.09 -20.85
CA GLU A 159 -18.41 4.50 -22.23
C GLU A 159 -19.81 4.07 -22.68
N GLY A 160 -20.24 2.85 -22.38
CA GLY A 160 -21.60 2.38 -22.64
C GLY A 160 -22.66 3.23 -21.93
N MET A 161 -22.44 3.55 -20.64
CA MET A 161 -23.32 4.45 -19.89
C MET A 161 -23.34 5.87 -20.47
N ALA A 162 -22.22 6.36 -21.00
CA ALA A 162 -22.16 7.67 -21.65
C ALA A 162 -22.93 7.68 -22.98
N ALA A 163 -22.87 6.60 -23.75
CA ALA A 163 -23.64 6.43 -24.98
C ALA A 163 -25.16 6.42 -24.72
N GLU A 164 -25.59 5.89 -23.57
CA GLU A 164 -26.98 5.94 -23.10
C GLU A 164 -27.38 7.30 -22.48
N GLY A 165 -26.44 8.24 -22.35
CA GLY A 165 -26.67 9.56 -21.75
C GLY A 165 -26.79 9.55 -20.23
N LEU A 166 -26.38 8.46 -19.56
CA LEU A 166 -26.39 8.33 -18.09
C LEU A 166 -25.17 9.03 -17.45
N VAL A 167 -24.09 9.19 -18.21
CA VAL A 167 -22.85 9.85 -17.78
C VAL A 167 -22.40 10.84 -18.86
N ASP A 168 -21.85 11.99 -18.45
CA ASP A 168 -21.23 12.93 -19.38
C ASP A 168 -19.90 12.36 -19.91
N ALA A 169 -19.83 12.11 -21.22
CA ALA A 169 -18.64 11.61 -21.90
C ALA A 169 -17.38 12.44 -21.61
N ARG A 170 -17.52 13.76 -21.42
CA ARG A 170 -16.38 14.64 -21.10
C ARG A 170 -15.73 14.30 -19.76
N ARG A 171 -16.50 13.73 -18.83
CA ARG A 171 -15.98 13.32 -17.52
C ARG A 171 -15.07 12.10 -17.65
N LEU A 172 -15.35 11.21 -18.60
CA LEU A 172 -14.50 10.06 -18.90
C LEU A 172 -13.14 10.51 -19.41
N ASP A 173 -13.12 11.44 -20.38
CA ASP A 173 -11.88 11.95 -20.97
C ASP A 173 -11.00 12.74 -19.98
N SER A 174 -11.60 13.26 -18.91
CA SER A 174 -10.91 14.02 -17.86
C SER A 174 -10.48 13.17 -16.66
N PHE A 175 -10.86 11.88 -16.63
CA PHE A 175 -10.66 11.03 -15.46
C PHE A 175 -9.50 10.06 -15.67
N ASP A 176 -8.50 10.16 -14.81
CA ASP A 176 -7.41 9.18 -14.68
C ASP A 176 -7.45 8.58 -13.26
N ALA A 177 -7.43 7.25 -13.18
CA ALA A 177 -7.43 6.53 -11.93
C ALA A 177 -6.10 6.74 -11.20
N PRO A 178 -6.10 7.10 -9.90
CA PRO A 178 -4.88 7.19 -9.08
C PRO A 178 -4.42 5.79 -8.66
N TYR A 179 -4.11 4.96 -9.64
CA TYR A 179 -3.74 3.55 -9.48
C TYR A 179 -2.53 3.24 -10.36
N TYR A 180 -1.56 2.50 -9.85
CA TYR A 180 -0.44 2.02 -10.66
C TYR A 180 0.13 0.74 -10.09
N GLY A 181 0.19 -0.32 -10.91
CA GLY A 181 0.91 -1.54 -10.56
C GLY A 181 2.33 -1.47 -11.11
N PRO A 182 3.38 -1.20 -10.31
CA PRO A 182 4.76 -1.05 -10.78
C PRO A 182 5.39 -2.40 -11.19
N CYS A 183 6.47 -2.37 -11.97
CA CYS A 183 7.29 -3.56 -12.21
C CYS A 183 8.47 -3.67 -11.20
N PRO A 184 9.11 -4.84 -11.07
CA PRO A 184 10.22 -5.05 -10.12
C PRO A 184 11.39 -4.08 -10.31
N GLU A 185 11.70 -3.70 -11.56
CA GLU A 185 12.76 -2.76 -11.87
C GLU A 185 12.45 -1.36 -11.33
N GLU A 186 11.20 -0.91 -11.49
CA GLU A 186 10.73 0.38 -10.95
C GLU A 186 10.82 0.39 -9.42
N LEU A 187 10.41 -0.69 -8.75
CA LEU A 187 10.50 -0.82 -7.29
C LEU A 187 11.96 -0.78 -6.82
N THR A 188 12.81 -1.57 -7.46
CA THR A 188 14.25 -1.65 -7.13
C THR A 188 14.93 -0.30 -7.33
N GLU A 189 14.58 0.42 -8.40
CA GLU A 189 15.11 1.75 -8.66
C GLU A 189 14.73 2.75 -7.56
N ALA A 190 13.46 2.77 -7.14
CA ALA A 190 12.98 3.66 -6.10
C ALA A 190 13.67 3.37 -4.75
N ILE A 191 13.74 2.10 -4.35
CA ILE A 191 14.38 1.68 -3.09
C ILE A 191 15.86 2.05 -3.09
N ARG A 192 16.57 1.78 -4.19
CA ARG A 192 17.98 2.12 -4.33
C ARG A 192 18.23 3.63 -4.29
N LYS A 193 17.33 4.44 -4.85
CA LYS A 193 17.46 5.91 -4.85
C LYS A 193 17.29 6.52 -3.46
N GLU A 194 16.35 6.01 -2.67
CA GLU A 194 16.18 6.47 -1.27
C GLU A 194 17.29 5.96 -0.37
N GLY A 195 17.72 4.70 -0.54
CA GLY A 195 18.91 4.16 0.11
C GLY A 195 18.76 3.86 1.61
N PHE A 196 17.58 4.05 2.21
CA PHE A 196 17.34 3.76 3.62
C PHE A 196 17.07 2.28 3.94
N PHE A 197 16.61 1.51 2.95
CA PHE A 197 16.19 0.11 3.13
C PHE A 197 16.94 -0.84 2.21
N GLU A 198 17.26 -2.02 2.74
CA GLU A 198 17.81 -3.14 1.98
C GLU A 198 16.70 -4.14 1.63
N VAL A 199 16.65 -4.57 0.36
CA VAL A 199 15.71 -5.59 -0.10
C VAL A 199 16.19 -6.97 0.33
N ARG A 200 15.53 -7.56 1.34
CA ARG A 200 15.80 -8.96 1.75
C ARG A 200 15.13 -10.00 0.87
N ARG A 201 13.93 -9.69 0.36
CA ARG A 201 13.12 -10.58 -0.48
C ARG A 201 12.16 -9.74 -1.31
N MET A 202 12.06 -10.06 -2.59
CA MET A 202 11.09 -9.47 -3.51
C MET A 202 10.57 -10.58 -4.42
N GLU A 203 9.26 -10.77 -4.44
CA GLU A 203 8.61 -11.84 -5.20
C GLU A 203 7.33 -11.34 -5.82
N LEU A 204 7.07 -11.79 -7.05
CA LEU A 204 5.79 -11.69 -7.72
C LEU A 204 5.09 -13.03 -7.62
N PHE A 205 3.85 -13.02 -7.16
CA PHE A 205 2.99 -14.19 -7.12
C PHE A 205 1.65 -13.86 -7.75
N GLU A 206 1.05 -14.86 -8.38
CA GLU A 206 -0.30 -14.77 -8.93
C GLU A 206 -1.29 -15.26 -7.87
N ILE A 207 -2.40 -14.54 -7.73
CA ILE A 207 -3.52 -14.99 -6.89
C ILE A 207 -4.31 -15.97 -7.76
N LYS A 208 -4.41 -17.22 -7.31
CA LYS A 208 -5.27 -18.21 -7.95
C LYS A 208 -6.69 -17.97 -7.46
N ASP A 209 -7.64 -17.95 -8.39
CA ASP A 209 -9.05 -18.11 -8.06
C ASP A 209 -9.29 -19.59 -7.75
N ASP A 210 -9.42 -19.94 -6.47
CA ASP A 210 -9.85 -21.26 -6.01
C ASP A 210 -11.39 -21.39 -6.04
#